data_AF-A0A2C6DL75-F1
#
_entry.id   AF-A0A2C6DL75-F1
#
_cell.length_a   1.000
_cell.length_b   1.000
_cell.length_c   1.000
_cell.angle_alpha   90.00
_cell.angle_beta   90.00
_cell.angle_gamma   90.00
#
_symmetry.space_group_name_H-M   'P 1'
#
loop_
_entity.id
_entity.type
_entity.pdbx_description
1 polymer ?
#
loop_
_entity_poly.entity_id
_entity_poly.type
_entity_poly.pdbx_seq_one_letter_code
_entity_poly.pdbx_strand_id
1 'polypeptide(L)'
;MGNILNFIANILLVISILIIAYGAFIAIFCFIKSEIKNGAADFNGLRKARTKLGSYLLLGLDILIAADVLKTILEPDYRQLASLLTVVIIRTVLALLINRDIKAFSAPESPVIMQPEPHQPQQPKPSTDQTETDAAKASGPKLEKDI
;
A
#
# COMPACT_ATOMS: atom_id res chain seq x y z
N MET A 1 -22.67 -2.77 -38.17
CA MET A 1 -22.65 -2.16 -36.82
C MET A 1 -21.72 -2.91 -35.85
N GLY A 2 -21.53 -4.24 -35.96
CA GLY A 2 -20.61 -5.00 -35.09
C GLY A 2 -19.11 -4.73 -35.25
N ASN A 3 -18.67 -4.06 -36.33
CA ASN A 3 -17.25 -3.78 -36.59
C ASN A 3 -16.62 -2.84 -35.55
N ILE A 4 -17.37 -1.84 -35.07
CA ILE A 4 -16.85 -0.86 -34.11
C ILE A 4 -16.58 -1.52 -32.76
N LEU A 5 -17.49 -2.37 -32.30
CA LEU A 5 -17.35 -3.05 -31.01
C LEU A 5 -16.21 -4.09 -31.05
N ASN A 6 -16.07 -4.85 -32.14
CA ASN A 6 -14.94 -5.75 -32.34
C ASN A 6 -13.60 -5.00 -32.36
N PHE A 7 -13.56 -3.83 -33.00
CA PHE A 7 -12.36 -2.99 -33.04
C PHE A 7 -11.98 -2.49 -31.64
N ILE A 8 -12.96 -2.04 -30.84
CA ILE A 8 -12.74 -1.62 -29.45
C ILE A 8 -12.23 -2.79 -28.60
N ALA A 9 -12.87 -3.96 -28.66
CA ALA A 9 -12.46 -5.14 -27.90
C ALA A 9 -11.00 -5.54 -28.22
N ASN A 10 -10.63 -5.51 -29.50
CA ASN A 10 -9.27 -5.83 -29.93
C ASN A 10 -8.24 -4.79 -29.44
N ILE A 11 -8.59 -3.50 -29.49
CA ILE A 11 -7.72 -2.43 -28.95
C ILE A 11 -7.49 -2.60 -27.45
N LEU A 12 -8.55 -2.87 -26.68
CA LEU A 12 -8.44 -3.09 -25.24
C LEU A 12 -7.52 -4.28 -24.93
N LEU A 13 -7.63 -5.36 -25.70
CA LEU A 13 -6.77 -6.54 -25.57
C LEU A 13 -5.30 -6.19 -25.84
N VAL A 14 -5.01 -5.46 -26.92
CA VAL A 14 -3.63 -5.04 -27.27
C VAL A 14 -3.05 -4.10 -26.20
N ILE A 15 -3.83 -3.11 -25.74
CA ILE A 15 -3.40 -2.17 -24.69
C ILE A 15 -3.10 -2.92 -23.38
N SER A 16 -3.95 -3.87 -23.00
CA SER A 16 -3.77 -4.70 -21.81
C SER A 16 -2.43 -5.44 -21.83
N ILE A 17 -2.15 -6.11 -22.96
CA ILE A 17 -0.92 -6.87 -23.16
C ILE A 17 0.29 -5.94 -23.13
N LEU A 18 0.21 -4.76 -23.74
CA LEU A 18 1.29 -3.77 -23.70
C LEU A 18 1.60 -3.31 -22.27
N ILE A 19 0.58 -3.03 -21.46
CA ILE A 19 0.76 -2.61 -20.06
C ILE A 19 1.40 -3.74 -19.24
N ILE A 20 0.91 -4.97 -19.38
CA ILE A 20 1.45 -6.15 -18.72
C ILE A 20 2.92 -6.36 -19.10
N ALA A 21 3.21 -6.33 -20.39
CA ALA A 21 4.56 -6.49 -20.92
C ALA A 21 5.49 -5.39 -20.42
N TYR A 22 5.04 -4.14 -20.43
CA TYR A 22 5.80 -2.99 -19.95
C TYR A 22 6.12 -3.08 -18.44
N GLY A 23 5.13 -3.45 -17.62
CA GLY A 23 5.32 -3.66 -16.19
C GLY A 23 6.27 -4.82 -15.88
N ALA A 24 6.15 -5.93 -16.63
CA ALA A 24 7.06 -7.05 -16.57
C ALA A 24 8.49 -6.65 -16.93
N PHE A 25 8.65 -5.89 -18.01
CA PHE A 25 9.94 -5.38 -18.46
C PHE A 25 10.60 -4.50 -17.38
N ILE A 26 9.89 -3.51 -16.83
CA ILE A 26 10.43 -2.67 -15.75
C ILE A 26 10.86 -3.48 -14.54
N ALA A 27 10.05 -4.46 -14.13
CA ALA A 27 10.35 -5.29 -12.97
C ALA A 27 11.62 -6.13 -13.20
N ILE A 28 11.77 -6.72 -14.38
CA ILE A 28 12.97 -7.47 -14.78
C ILE A 28 14.20 -6.57 -14.79
N PHE A 29 14.11 -5.38 -15.39
CA PHE A 29 15.23 -4.42 -15.42
C PHE A 29 15.63 -3.97 -14.01
N CYS A 30 14.66 -3.71 -13.14
CA CYS A 30 14.91 -3.32 -11.76
C CYS A 30 15.53 -4.47 -10.96
N PHE A 31 15.08 -5.69 -11.20
CA PHE A 31 15.62 -6.91 -10.60
C PHE A 31 17.08 -7.13 -11.01
N ILE A 32 17.39 -7.13 -12.31
CA ILE A 32 18.75 -7.30 -12.84
C ILE A 32 19.69 -6.23 -12.28
N LYS A 33 19.27 -4.96 -12.26
CA LYS A 33 20.09 -3.86 -11.71
C LYS A 33 20.35 -4.03 -10.21
N SER A 34 19.39 -4.56 -9.46
CA SER A 34 19.53 -4.82 -8.01
C SER A 34 20.51 -5.97 -7.75
N GLU A 35 20.43 -7.03 -8.56
CA GLU A 35 21.30 -8.20 -8.45
C GLU A 35 22.76 -7.85 -8.75
N ILE A 36 23.00 -7.15 -9.87
CA ILE A 36 24.36 -6.77 -10.30
C ILE A 36 25.03 -5.82 -9.30
N LYS A 37 24.27 -4.90 -8.67
CA LYS A 37 24.87 -3.88 -7.82
C LYS A 37 25.22 -4.39 -6.41
N ASN A 38 24.42 -5.31 -5.85
CA ASN A 38 24.50 -5.61 -4.44
C ASN A 38 24.80 -7.09 -4.12
N GLY A 39 24.71 -8.04 -5.06
CA GLY A 39 25.18 -9.44 -4.94
C GLY A 39 24.58 -10.31 -3.82
N ALA A 40 23.98 -9.70 -2.81
CA ALA A 40 23.19 -10.29 -1.77
C ALA A 40 21.74 -9.95 -2.10
N ALA A 41 20.97 -10.98 -2.44
CA ALA A 41 19.54 -10.92 -2.68
C ALA A 41 18.82 -10.36 -1.45
N ASP A 42 18.80 -9.04 -1.32
CA ASP A 42 18.09 -8.36 -0.27
C ASP A 42 16.59 -8.59 -0.54
N PHE A 43 15.94 -9.34 0.34
CA PHE A 43 14.51 -9.68 0.25
C PHE A 43 13.65 -8.43 0.01
N ASN A 44 14.12 -7.26 0.46
CA ASN A 44 13.49 -5.97 0.20
C ASN A 44 13.51 -5.53 -1.29
N GLY A 45 14.58 -5.81 -2.04
CA GLY A 45 14.67 -5.49 -3.48
C GLY A 45 13.70 -6.32 -4.31
N LEU A 46 13.66 -7.63 -4.04
CA LEU A 46 12.72 -8.56 -4.67
C LEU A 46 11.26 -8.24 -4.29
N ARG A 47 11.01 -7.89 -3.02
CA ARG A 47 9.67 -7.47 -2.56
C ARG A 47 9.21 -6.20 -3.28
N LYS A 48 10.07 -5.18 -3.39
CA LYS A 48 9.77 -3.95 -4.14
C LYS A 48 9.51 -4.21 -5.62
N ALA A 49 10.31 -5.07 -6.26
CA ALA A 49 10.11 -5.45 -7.65
C ALA A 49 8.78 -6.19 -7.86
N ARG A 50 8.44 -7.14 -6.97
CA ARG A 50 7.18 -7.89 -7.01
C ARG A 50 5.97 -7.00 -6.77
N THR A 51 6.03 -6.03 -5.84
CA THR A 51 4.93 -5.08 -5.62
C THR A 51 4.67 -4.23 -6.86
N LYS A 52 5.72 -3.68 -7.48
CA LYS A 52 5.60 -2.88 -8.71
C LYS A 52 5.07 -3.71 -9.89
N LEU A 53 5.63 -4.89 -10.10
CA LEU A 53 5.15 -5.86 -11.09
C LEU A 53 3.67 -6.16 -10.88
N GLY A 54 3.30 -6.49 -9.64
CA GLY A 54 1.93 -6.84 -9.27
C GLY A 54 0.93 -5.73 -9.59
N SER A 55 1.28 -4.46 -9.36
CA SER A 55 0.43 -3.32 -9.74
C SER A 55 0.17 -3.23 -11.24
N TYR A 56 1.20 -3.37 -12.09
CA TYR A 56 1.02 -3.33 -13.54
C TYR A 56 0.30 -4.56 -14.10
N LEU A 57 0.58 -5.75 -13.55
CA LEU A 57 -0.14 -6.97 -13.92
C LEU A 57 -1.62 -6.90 -13.55
N LEU A 58 -1.93 -6.38 -12.35
CA LEU A 58 -3.31 -6.22 -11.90
C LEU A 58 -4.06 -5.22 -12.80
N LEU A 59 -3.41 -4.11 -13.16
CA LEU A 59 -4.02 -3.10 -14.03
C LEU A 59 -4.31 -3.64 -15.44
N GLY A 60 -3.35 -4.32 -16.06
CA GLY A 60 -3.59 -4.90 -17.38
C GLY A 60 -4.60 -6.05 -17.34
N LEU A 61 -4.68 -6.80 -16.24
CA LEU A 61 -5.66 -7.86 -16.08
C LEU A 61 -7.09 -7.33 -15.86
N ASP A 62 -7.27 -6.16 -15.25
CA ASP A 62 -8.59 -5.49 -15.19
C ASP A 62 -9.11 -5.15 -16.59
N ILE A 63 -8.23 -4.63 -17.45
CA ILE A 63 -8.59 -4.29 -18.82
C ILE A 63 -8.81 -5.57 -19.66
N LEU A 64 -8.03 -6.62 -19.41
CA LEU A 64 -8.17 -7.90 -20.12
C LEU A 64 -9.51 -8.58 -19.82
N ILE A 65 -9.93 -8.57 -18.54
CA ILE A 65 -11.26 -9.07 -18.16
C ILE A 65 -12.35 -8.22 -18.79
N ALA A 66 -12.21 -6.89 -18.81
CA ALA A 66 -13.19 -6.02 -19.45
C ALA A 66 -13.33 -6.31 -20.96
N ALA A 67 -12.21 -6.53 -21.66
CA ALA A 67 -12.21 -6.90 -23.07
C ALA A 67 -12.89 -8.26 -23.33
N ASP A 68 -12.65 -9.24 -22.44
CA ASP A 68 -13.24 -10.58 -22.54
C ASP A 68 -14.75 -10.55 -22.26
N VAL A 69 -15.19 -9.84 -21.21
CA VAL A 69 -16.61 -9.57 -20.94
C VAL A 69 -17.27 -8.90 -22.15
N LEU A 70 -16.66 -7.85 -22.71
CA LEU A 70 -17.20 -7.13 -23.86
C LEU A 70 -17.38 -8.05 -25.08
N LYS A 71 -16.45 -8.98 -25.30
CA LYS A 71 -16.52 -9.96 -26.38
C LYS A 71 -17.67 -10.96 -26.17
N THR A 72 -17.87 -11.44 -24.94
CA THR A 72 -19.00 -12.33 -24.61
C THR A 72 -20.37 -11.66 -24.73
N ILE A 73 -20.47 -10.35 -24.51
CA ILE A 73 -21.71 -9.59 -24.76
C ILE A 73 -22.00 -9.51 -26.26
N LEU A 74 -20.96 -9.53 -27.10
CA LEU A 74 -21.06 -9.49 -28.55
C LEU A 74 -21.51 -10.83 -29.15
N GLU A 75 -21.02 -11.92 -28.59
CA GLU A 75 -21.38 -13.30 -28.96
C GLU A 75 -21.81 -14.05 -27.69
N PRO A 76 -23.07 -13.89 -27.24
CA PRO A 76 -23.54 -14.50 -26.01
C PRO A 76 -23.61 -16.02 -26.17
N ASP A 77 -22.59 -16.70 -25.66
CA ASP A 77 -22.53 -18.16 -25.54
C ASP A 77 -22.42 -18.56 -24.07
N TYR A 78 -23.41 -19.33 -23.59
CA TYR A 78 -23.50 -19.75 -22.18
C TYR A 78 -22.27 -20.53 -21.70
N ARG A 79 -21.54 -21.20 -22.60
CA ARG A 79 -20.32 -21.94 -22.26
C ARG A 79 -19.11 -21.01 -22.12
N GLN A 80 -19.07 -19.92 -22.89
CA GLN A 80 -18.05 -18.88 -22.77
C GLN A 80 -18.19 -18.09 -21.45
N LEU A 81 -19.42 -17.78 -21.03
CA LEU A 81 -19.71 -17.15 -19.73
C LEU A 81 -19.12 -17.95 -18.54
N ALA A 82 -19.18 -19.29 -18.58
CA ALA A 82 -18.60 -20.14 -17.54
C ALA A 82 -17.05 -20.07 -17.49
N SER A 83 -16.40 -19.92 -18.64
CA SER A 83 -14.94 -19.80 -18.73
C SER A 83 -14.47 -18.46 -18.16
N LEU A 84 -15.21 -17.39 -18.46
CA LEU A 84 -14.96 -16.04 -17.95
C LEU A 84 -15.03 -15.98 -16.41
N LEU A 85 -16.07 -16.58 -15.81
CA LEU A 85 -16.22 -16.69 -14.35
C LEU A 85 -15.06 -17.44 -13.70
N THR A 86 -14.57 -18.50 -14.34
CA THR A 86 -13.45 -19.31 -13.85
C THR A 86 -12.16 -18.48 -13.77
N VAL A 87 -11.86 -17.70 -14.81
CA VAL A 87 -10.66 -16.84 -14.85
C VAL A 87 -10.72 -15.77 -13.76
N VAL A 88 -11.88 -15.15 -13.52
CA VAL A 88 -12.08 -14.16 -12.45
C VAL A 88 -11.78 -14.77 -11.08
N ILE A 89 -12.31 -15.97 -10.79
CA ILE A 89 -12.09 -16.66 -9.51
C ILE A 89 -10.60 -16.96 -9.30
N ILE A 90 -9.94 -17.52 -10.31
CA ILE A 90 -8.50 -17.85 -10.25
C ILE A 90 -7.70 -16.58 -9.92
N ARG A 91 -7.98 -15.48 -10.60
CA ARG A 91 -7.33 -14.19 -10.34
C ARG A 91 -7.51 -13.73 -8.89
N THR A 92 -8.74 -13.78 -8.37
CA THR A 92 -9.02 -13.35 -7.00
C THR A 92 -8.29 -14.20 -5.98
N VAL A 93 -8.26 -15.52 -6.16
CA VAL A 93 -7.53 -16.43 -5.27
C VAL A 93 -6.02 -16.16 -5.31
N LEU A 94 -5.42 -16.07 -6.49
CA LEU A 94 -3.99 -15.77 -6.63
C LEU A 94 -3.61 -14.42 -6.01
N ALA A 95 -4.44 -13.39 -6.22
CA ALA A 95 -4.24 -12.08 -5.60
C ALA A 95 -4.34 -12.16 -4.07
N LEU A 96 -5.28 -12.91 -3.51
CA LEU A 96 -5.42 -13.09 -2.07
C LEU A 96 -4.25 -13.88 -1.46
N LEU A 97 -3.75 -14.92 -2.13
CA LEU A 97 -2.59 -15.69 -1.67
C LEU A 97 -1.34 -14.82 -1.52
N ILE A 98 -1.05 -14.00 -2.55
CA ILE A 98 0.09 -13.07 -2.52
C ILE A 98 -0.07 -12.05 -1.38
N ASN A 99 -1.27 -11.50 -1.19
CA ASN A 99 -1.55 -10.57 -0.11
C ASN A 99 -1.45 -11.21 1.28
N ARG A 100 -1.81 -12.49 1.42
CA ARG A 100 -1.71 -13.23 2.69
C ARG A 100 -0.26 -13.49 3.08
N ASP A 101 0.59 -13.92 2.15
CA ASP A 101 2.00 -14.19 2.43
C ASP A 101 2.75 -12.95 2.93
N ILE A 102 2.44 -11.79 2.34
CA ILE A 102 3.03 -10.51 2.75
C ILE A 102 2.61 -10.12 4.18
N LYS A 103 1.36 -10.38 4.56
CA LYS A 103 0.83 -10.08 5.90
C LYS A 103 1.34 -11.06 6.95
N ALA A 104 1.47 -12.34 6.60
CA ALA A 104 1.98 -13.38 7.49
C ALA A 104 3.42 -13.09 7.96
N PHE A 105 4.24 -12.46 7.11
CA PHE A 105 5.62 -12.09 7.45
C PHE A 105 5.76 -10.68 8.06
N SER A 106 4.67 -9.90 8.09
CA SER A 106 4.65 -8.53 8.64
C SER A 106 3.87 -8.43 9.95
N ALA A 107 3.48 -9.55 10.59
CA ALA A 107 2.92 -9.51 11.92
C ALA A 107 3.96 -8.89 12.86
N PRO A 108 3.75 -7.66 13.35
CA PRO A 108 4.58 -7.18 14.44
C PRO A 108 4.25 -8.10 15.61
N GLU A 109 5.26 -8.78 16.14
CA GLU A 109 5.24 -9.19 17.52
C GLU A 109 5.05 -7.91 18.35
N SER A 110 3.78 -7.56 18.59
CA SER A 110 3.41 -6.47 19.48
C SER A 110 3.07 -7.18 20.79
N PRO A 111 3.93 -7.13 21.82
CA PRO A 111 3.42 -7.29 23.15
C PRO A 111 2.39 -6.18 23.35
N VAL A 112 1.12 -6.57 23.46
CA VAL A 112 0.04 -5.70 23.92
C VAL A 112 0.40 -5.30 25.35
N ILE A 113 1.20 -4.24 25.49
CA ILE A 113 1.24 -3.47 26.73
C ILE A 113 0.08 -2.49 26.62
N MET A 114 -0.93 -2.70 27.44
CA MET A 114 -2.03 -1.76 27.66
C MET A 114 -1.47 -0.35 27.91
N GLN A 115 -1.56 0.54 26.92
CA GLN A 115 -1.52 1.97 27.14
C GLN A 115 -2.97 2.45 27.26
N PRO A 116 -3.39 3.04 28.39
CA PRO A 116 -4.66 3.72 28.49
C PRO A 116 -4.69 4.92 27.54
N GLU A 117 -5.88 5.22 27.04
CA GLU A 117 -6.26 6.39 26.24
C GLU A 117 -5.60 7.73 26.66
N PRO A 118 -5.45 8.69 25.73
CA PRO A 118 -4.90 10.01 26.04
C PRO A 118 -5.93 10.85 26.79
N HIS A 119 -5.82 10.91 28.11
CA HIS A 119 -6.37 12.04 28.85
C HIS A 119 -5.44 13.24 28.66
N GLN A 120 -5.87 14.18 27.81
CA GLN A 120 -5.41 15.55 27.93
C GLN A 120 -5.58 16.00 29.38
N PRO A 121 -4.54 16.56 30.04
CA PRO A 121 -4.75 17.30 31.26
C PRO A 121 -5.72 18.45 30.93
N GLN A 122 -6.90 18.40 31.54
CA GLN A 122 -7.84 19.52 31.55
C GLN A 122 -7.07 20.78 31.94
N GLN A 123 -7.08 21.76 31.05
CA GLN A 123 -6.67 23.12 31.35
C GLN A 123 -7.54 23.63 32.52
N PRO A 124 -6.98 24.11 33.64
CA PRO A 124 -7.79 24.71 34.69
C PRO A 124 -8.40 26.01 34.15
N LYS A 125 -9.73 26.09 34.17
CA LYS A 125 -10.55 27.27 33.84
C LYS A 125 -10.19 28.44 34.80
N PRO A 126 -10.16 29.70 34.33
CA PRO A 126 -9.75 30.86 35.14
C PRO A 126 -10.88 31.34 36.07
N SER A 127 -10.50 32.04 37.15
CA SER A 127 -11.25 32.78 38.21
C SER A 127 -10.92 32.17 39.58
N THR A 128 -10.34 32.84 40.59
CA THR A 128 -10.61 34.20 41.10
C THR A 128 -9.47 34.60 42.06
N ASP A 129 -8.96 35.81 41.88
CA ASP A 129 -8.57 36.81 42.90
C ASP A 129 -8.13 36.30 44.29
N GLN A 130 -6.87 36.57 44.65
CA GLN A 130 -6.55 37.32 45.87
C GLN A 130 -5.09 37.81 45.86
N THR A 131 -5.00 39.10 45.56
CA THR A 131 -4.04 40.05 46.12
C THR A 131 -3.92 39.87 47.63
N GLU A 132 -2.74 39.50 48.14
CA GLU A 132 -2.22 39.98 49.43
C GLU A 132 -0.72 39.65 49.44
N THR A 133 0.17 40.59 49.15
CA THR A 133 0.60 41.68 50.02
C THR A 133 1.35 41.17 51.25
N ASP A 134 2.55 41.72 51.41
CA ASP A 134 3.36 41.72 52.63
C ASP A 134 3.99 40.38 53.03
N ALA A 135 5.18 40.34 53.60
CA ALA A 135 6.24 41.32 53.75
C ALA A 135 7.42 40.52 54.32
N ALA A 136 8.61 41.05 54.09
CA ALA A 136 9.73 40.97 55.02
C ALA A 136 10.33 39.56 55.27
N LYS A 137 11.60 39.38 54.90
CA LYS A 137 12.74 39.86 55.70
C LYS A 137 13.94 38.92 55.53
N ALA A 138 15.08 39.54 55.18
CA ALA A 138 16.46 39.19 55.55
C ALA A 138 16.96 37.75 55.25
N SER A 139 18.07 37.54 54.56
CA SER A 139 19.37 38.17 54.78
C SER A 139 20.30 37.88 53.60
N GLY A 140 20.98 38.93 53.13
CA GLY A 140 22.44 38.96 52.94
C GLY A 140 23.11 38.08 51.86
N PRO A 141 23.81 38.67 50.88
CA PRO A 141 24.70 37.95 49.97
C PRO A 141 26.07 37.76 50.62
N LYS A 142 26.74 36.62 50.40
CA LYS A 142 28.17 36.52 50.70
C LYS A 142 28.94 35.58 49.77
N LEU A 143 29.63 36.25 48.85
CA LEU A 143 30.97 35.94 48.34
C LEU A 143 31.80 35.06 49.31
N GLU A 144 32.30 33.93 48.81
CA GLU A 144 33.49 33.22 49.32
C GLU A 144 33.99 32.36 48.15
N LYS A 145 34.90 32.83 47.29
CA LYS A 145 36.34 33.13 47.43
C LYS A 145 37.22 31.88 47.29
N ASP A 146 38.16 32.03 46.35
CA ASP A 146 39.36 31.28 46.01
C ASP A 146 39.81 30.14 46.95
N ILE A 147 40.18 29.00 46.36
CA ILE A 147 41.50 28.31 46.48
C ILE A 147 41.61 27.26 45.37
#